data_AF-A0A921JG21-F1
#
_entry.id   AF-A0A921JG21-F1
#
_cell.length_a   1.000
_cell.length_b   1.000
_cell.length_c   1.000
_cell.angle_alpha   90.00
_cell.angle_beta   90.00
_cell.angle_gamma   90.00
#
_symmetry.space_group_name_H-M   'P 1'
#
loop_
_entity.id
_entity.type
_entity.pdbx_description
1 polymer ?
#
loop_
_entity_poly.entity_id
_entity_poly.type
_entity_poly.pdbx_seq_one_letter_code
_entity_poly.pdbx_strand_id
1 'polypeptide(L)'
;MIDEAPPNTHAPSRRRTVEWADPRPIAAAGQSLAGIDFLRALLAEKIPAPPAIQLLGIAFVSVDPGTVSMRMPAAEYLFNPLGSVHGRSLATLLDSVMGCAVHSTLPVGRGYTTLEF
;
A
#
# COMPACT_ATOMS: atom_id res chain seq x y z
N MET A 1 -13.23 7.46 46.33
CA MET A 1 -13.72 6.91 45.05
C MET A 1 -13.51 8.03 44.06
N ILE A 2 -12.47 7.94 43.23
CA ILE A 2 -12.06 9.05 42.35
C ILE A 2 -12.94 8.96 41.11
N ASP A 3 -13.78 9.98 40.93
CA ASP A 3 -14.66 10.18 39.79
C ASP A 3 -13.80 10.69 38.62
N GLU A 4 -13.25 9.77 37.83
CA GLU A 4 -12.44 10.14 36.67
C GLU A 4 -13.38 10.54 35.52
N ALA A 5 -13.51 11.85 35.30
CA ALA A 5 -14.31 12.39 34.21
C ALA A 5 -13.91 11.74 32.88
N PRO A 6 -14.87 11.44 31.98
CA PRO A 6 -14.57 10.78 30.72
C PRO A 6 -13.54 11.59 29.92
N PRO A 7 -12.60 10.93 29.24
CA PRO A 7 -11.53 11.62 28.52
C PRO A 7 -12.12 12.63 27.54
N ASN A 8 -11.57 13.84 27.60
CA ASN A 8 -12.06 15.00 26.85
C ASN A 8 -12.11 14.69 25.35
N THR A 9 -13.31 14.55 24.79
CA THR A 9 -13.59 14.17 23.40
C THR A 9 -13.27 15.27 22.37
N HIS A 10 -12.82 16.44 22.82
CA HIS A 10 -12.52 17.59 21.99
C HIS A 10 -11.02 17.76 21.71
N ALA A 11 -10.33 16.67 21.40
CA ALA A 11 -8.98 16.77 20.86
C ALA A 11 -9.01 17.54 19.52
N PRO A 12 -8.02 18.39 19.22
CA PRO A 12 -7.96 19.09 17.95
C PRO A 12 -7.92 18.09 16.79
N SER A 13 -8.71 18.34 15.74
CA SER A 13 -8.77 17.49 14.55
C SER A 13 -7.41 17.40 13.88
N ARG A 14 -6.96 16.18 13.56
CA ARG A 14 -5.75 15.94 12.75
C ARG A 14 -6.15 15.73 11.29
N ARG A 15 -5.30 16.16 10.35
CA ARG A 15 -5.55 16.06 8.91
C ARG A 15 -4.35 15.46 8.21
N ARG A 16 -4.61 14.58 7.24
CA ARG A 16 -3.64 14.10 6.26
C ARG A 16 -4.15 14.40 4.85
N THR A 17 -3.30 14.96 4.01
CA THR A 17 -3.57 15.17 2.59
C THR A 17 -2.81 14.13 1.79
N VAL A 18 -3.46 13.52 0.80
CA VAL A 18 -2.85 12.59 -0.15
C VAL A 18 -3.18 13.11 -1.54
N GLU A 19 -2.16 13.34 -2.34
CA GLU A 19 -2.28 13.74 -3.74
C GLU A 19 -1.84 12.57 -4.61
N TRP A 20 -2.49 12.36 -5.75
CA TRP A 20 -2.10 11.34 -6.71
C TRP A 20 -2.24 11.87 -8.13
N ALA A 21 -1.38 11.37 -9.03
CA ALA A 21 -1.51 11.60 -10.46
C ALA A 21 -2.54 10.65 -11.07
N ASP A 22 -2.96 10.93 -12.31
CA ASP A 22 -3.80 10.02 -13.10
C ASP A 22 -3.22 8.58 -13.05
N PRO A 23 -3.99 7.57 -12.61
CA PRO A 23 -3.48 6.20 -12.51
C PRO A 23 -3.44 5.46 -13.85
N ARG A 24 -4.07 5.97 -14.92
CA ARG A 24 -4.14 5.29 -16.22
C ARG A 24 -2.76 5.03 -16.85
N PRO A 25 -1.80 5.98 -16.83
CA PRO A 25 -0.43 5.71 -17.28
C PRO A 25 0.28 4.64 -16.46
N ILE A 26 0.06 4.56 -15.14
CA ILE A 26 0.63 3.52 -14.28
C ILE A 26 0.10 2.15 -14.71
N ALA A 27 -1.22 2.05 -14.91
CA ALA A 27 -1.86 0.82 -15.37
C ALA A 27 -1.38 0.40 -16.77
N ALA A 28 -1.21 1.35 -17.69
CA ALA A 28 -0.65 1.08 -19.02
C ALA A 28 0.79 0.58 -18.94
N ALA A 29 1.63 1.19 -18.08
CA ALA A 29 3.00 0.75 -17.86
C ALA A 29 3.06 -0.70 -17.35
N GLY A 30 2.19 -1.05 -16.40
CA GLY A 30 2.07 -2.42 -15.86
C GLY A 30 1.63 -3.47 -16.89
N GLN A 31 1.00 -3.07 -18.00
CA GLN A 31 0.65 -3.96 -19.10
C GLN A 31 1.76 -4.07 -20.16
N SER A 32 2.58 -3.02 -20.29
CA SER A 32 3.62 -2.90 -21.33
C SER A 32 5.01 -3.40 -20.94
N LEU A 33 5.24 -3.69 -19.66
CA LEU A 33 6.54 -4.13 -19.13
C LEU A 33 6.44 -5.56 -18.61
N ALA A 34 7.59 -6.26 -18.55
CA ALA A 34 7.67 -7.45 -17.70
C ALA A 34 7.48 -7.03 -16.24
N GLY A 35 6.87 -7.89 -15.43
CA GLY A 35 6.47 -7.49 -14.09
C GLY A 35 7.64 -7.06 -13.20
N ILE A 36 8.80 -7.70 -13.34
CA ILE A 36 10.02 -7.29 -12.62
C ILE A 36 10.47 -5.87 -12.98
N ASP A 37 10.37 -5.47 -14.25
CA ASP A 37 10.79 -4.15 -14.71
C ASP A 37 9.82 -3.07 -14.25
N PHE A 38 8.52 -3.37 -14.29
CA PHE A 38 7.49 -2.49 -13.74
C PHE A 38 7.68 -2.25 -12.24
N LEU A 39 7.87 -3.30 -11.45
CA LEU A 39 8.05 -3.21 -10.00
C LEU A 39 9.35 -2.51 -9.63
N ARG A 40 10.45 -2.75 -10.37
CA ARG A 40 11.71 -2.02 -10.17
C ARG A 40 11.60 -0.55 -10.55
N ALA A 41 10.79 -0.19 -11.54
CA ALA A 41 10.51 1.20 -11.88
C ALA A 41 9.69 1.90 -10.79
N LEU A 42 8.75 1.20 -10.12
CA LEU A 42 8.05 1.69 -8.93
C LEU A 42 9.01 1.87 -7.74
N LEU A 43 9.86 0.87 -7.46
CA LEU A 43 10.86 0.94 -6.38
C LEU A 43 11.85 2.10 -6.60
N ALA A 44 12.27 2.33 -7.85
CA ALA A 44 13.16 3.43 -8.22
C ALA A 44 12.44 4.77 -8.41
N GLU A 45 11.14 4.85 -8.10
CA GLU A 45 10.29 6.03 -8.22
C GLU A 45 10.26 6.66 -9.63
N LYS A 46 10.60 5.88 -10.67
CA LYS A 46 10.47 6.29 -12.08
C LYS A 46 9.02 6.25 -12.56
N ILE A 47 8.21 5.41 -11.91
CA ILE A 47 6.76 5.37 -12.05
C ILE A 47 6.18 5.69 -10.67
N PRO A 48 5.16 6.57 -10.57
CA PRO A 48 4.54 6.85 -9.28
C PRO A 48 3.80 5.61 -8.76
N ALA A 49 3.76 5.46 -7.44
CA ALA A 49 2.97 4.40 -6.81
C ALA A 49 1.47 4.55 -7.13
N PRO A 50 0.70 3.43 -7.23
CA PRO A 50 -0.75 3.51 -7.39
C PRO A 50 -1.43 4.30 -6.25
N PRO A 51 -2.55 5.00 -6.49
CA PRO A 51 -3.18 5.85 -5.47
C PRO A 51 -3.50 5.14 -4.15
N ALA A 52 -3.91 3.87 -4.18
CA ALA A 52 -4.17 3.08 -2.98
C ALA A 52 -2.90 2.85 -2.12
N ILE A 53 -1.76 2.62 -2.77
CA ILE A 53 -0.45 2.45 -2.13
C ILE A 53 -0.02 3.77 -1.46
N GLN A 54 -0.20 4.90 -2.17
CA GLN A 54 0.06 6.24 -1.62
C GLN A 54 -0.86 6.57 -0.43
N LEU A 55 -2.15 6.25 -0.55
CA LEU A 55 -3.14 6.46 0.50
C LEU A 55 -2.77 5.71 1.77
N LEU A 56 -2.28 4.48 1.69
CA LEU A 56 -1.87 3.73 2.88
C LEU A 56 -0.45 4.09 3.36
N GLY A 57 0.35 4.77 2.53
CA GLY A 57 1.75 5.06 2.81
C GLY A 57 2.62 3.80 2.67
N ILE A 58 2.20 2.87 1.82
CA ILE A 58 2.96 1.66 1.51
C ILE A 58 4.15 2.05 0.62
N ALA A 59 5.32 1.50 0.91
CA ALA A 59 6.53 1.70 0.11
C ALA A 59 7.22 0.37 -0.16
N PHE A 60 7.79 0.23 -1.35
CA PHE A 60 8.68 -0.88 -1.67
C PHE A 60 9.99 -0.75 -0.87
N VAL A 61 10.53 -1.90 -0.46
CA VAL A 61 11.82 -2.02 0.21
C VAL A 61 12.81 -2.76 -0.69
N SER A 62 12.39 -3.85 -1.31
CA SER A 62 13.17 -4.61 -2.29
C SER A 62 12.28 -5.33 -3.30
N VAL A 63 12.82 -5.61 -4.47
CA VAL A 63 12.14 -6.29 -5.57
C VAL A 63 13.13 -7.24 -6.28
N ASP A 64 12.91 -8.53 -6.08
CA ASP A 64 13.61 -9.64 -6.73
C ASP A 64 12.60 -10.61 -7.35
N PRO A 65 13.00 -11.44 -8.33
CA PRO A 65 12.09 -12.44 -8.91
C PRO A 65 11.52 -13.39 -7.84
N GLY A 66 10.21 -13.38 -7.68
CA GLY A 66 9.46 -14.17 -6.70
C GLY A 66 9.55 -13.66 -5.25
N THR A 67 10.29 -12.58 -4.98
CA THR A 67 10.50 -12.06 -3.62
C THR A 67 10.40 -10.53 -3.62
N VAL A 68 9.38 -10.00 -2.94
CA VAL A 68 9.16 -8.56 -2.79
C VAL A 68 9.02 -8.24 -1.32
N SER A 69 9.60 -7.11 -0.88
CA SER A 69 9.42 -6.58 0.46
C SER A 69 8.79 -5.20 0.40
N MET A 70 7.82 -4.95 1.29
CA MET A 70 7.12 -3.69 1.43
C MET A 70 6.99 -3.30 2.90
N ARG A 71 6.82 -2.01 3.17
CA ARG A 71 6.55 -1.47 4.50
C ARG A 71 5.37 -0.51 4.46
N MET A 72 4.63 -0.43 5.57
CA MET A 72 3.55 0.53 5.79
C MET A 72 3.71 1.14 7.19
N PRO A 73 3.49 2.45 7.38
CA PRO A 73 3.57 3.05 8.71
C PRO A 73 2.47 2.52 9.62
N ALA A 74 2.80 2.28 10.89
CA ALA A 74 1.81 2.06 11.94
C ALA A 74 1.28 3.40 12.46
N ALA A 75 0.65 4.19 11.58
CA ALA A 75 0.20 5.54 11.87
C ALA A 75 -1.26 5.60 12.33
N GLU A 76 -1.60 6.62 13.13
CA GLU A 76 -2.91 6.79 13.76
C GLU A 76 -4.10 6.78 12.80
N TYR A 77 -3.92 7.27 11.58
CA TYR A 77 -4.99 7.33 10.57
C TYR A 77 -5.39 5.94 10.04
N LEU A 78 -4.65 4.90 10.43
CA LEU A 78 -4.93 3.50 10.14
C LEU A 78 -5.45 2.74 11.36
N PHE A 79 -5.62 3.39 12.52
CA PHE A 79 -5.99 2.68 13.73
C PHE A 79 -7.47 2.28 13.73
N ASN A 80 -7.74 1.14 14.35
CA ASN A 80 -9.08 0.67 14.70
C ASN A 80 -9.51 1.27 16.07
N PRO A 81 -10.74 1.01 16.54
CA PRO A 81 -11.20 1.49 17.85
C PRO A 81 -10.42 0.97 19.05
N LEU A 82 -9.59 -0.06 18.89
CA LEU A 82 -8.74 -0.63 19.94
C LEU A 82 -7.34 0.03 19.97
N GLY A 83 -7.06 1.01 19.11
CA GLY A 83 -5.79 1.74 19.09
C GLY A 83 -4.65 1.02 18.37
N SER A 84 -4.95 0.01 17.55
CA SER A 84 -3.96 -0.70 16.73
C SER A 84 -4.27 -0.57 15.24
N VAL A 85 -3.29 -0.82 14.37
CA VAL A 85 -3.50 -0.77 12.91
C VAL A 85 -4.65 -1.72 12.53
N HIS A 86 -5.62 -1.19 11.79
CA HIS A 86 -6.78 -1.95 11.37
C HIS A 86 -6.37 -3.12 10.48
N GLY A 87 -6.93 -4.30 10.76
CA GLY A 87 -6.64 -5.51 9.98
C GLY A 87 -6.83 -5.36 8.47
N ARG A 88 -7.77 -4.53 7.98
CA ARG A 88 -7.98 -4.29 6.54
C ARG A 88 -6.81 -3.55 5.89
N SER A 89 -6.17 -2.62 6.61
CA SER A 89 -4.97 -1.93 6.13
C SER A 89 -3.79 -2.91 6.04
N LEU A 90 -3.61 -3.76 7.04
CA LEU A 90 -2.61 -4.83 7.01
C LEU A 90 -2.88 -5.84 5.90
N ALA A 91 -4.15 -6.23 5.70
CA ALA A 91 -4.52 -7.16 4.66
C ALA A 91 -4.30 -6.57 3.25
N THR A 92 -4.49 -5.26 3.07
CA THR A 92 -4.11 -4.58 1.82
C THR A 92 -2.60 -4.61 1.59
N LEU A 93 -1.79 -4.42 2.64
CA LEU A 93 -0.33 -4.55 2.54
C LEU A 93 0.06 -5.99 2.15
N LEU A 94 -0.56 -7.00 2.77
CA LEU A 94 -0.33 -8.41 2.47
C LEU A 94 -0.70 -8.76 1.03
N ASP A 95 -1.90 -8.38 0.57
CA ASP A 95 -2.34 -8.56 -0.81
C ASP A 95 -1.37 -7.90 -1.80
N SER A 96 -0.96 -6.66 -1.51
CA SER A 96 -0.03 -5.91 -2.36
C SER A 96 1.33 -6.62 -2.49
N VAL A 97 1.92 -7.07 -1.37
CA VAL A 97 3.24 -7.72 -1.39
C VAL A 97 3.20 -9.11 -2.03
N MET A 98 2.16 -9.91 -1.75
CA MET A 98 1.98 -11.22 -2.36
C MET A 98 1.70 -11.11 -3.87
N GLY A 99 0.83 -10.19 -4.26
CA GLY A 99 0.56 -9.90 -5.66
C GLY A 99 1.83 -9.46 -6.40
N CYS A 100 2.63 -8.57 -5.81
CA CYS A 100 3.89 -8.15 -6.42
C CYS A 100 4.93 -9.28 -6.47
N ALA A 101 4.97 -10.17 -5.48
CA ALA A 101 5.82 -11.35 -5.55
C ALA A 101 5.47 -12.23 -6.77
N VAL A 102 4.19 -12.48 -7.02
CA VAL A 102 3.73 -13.16 -8.24
C VAL A 102 4.08 -12.34 -9.49
N HIS A 103 3.71 -11.06 -9.51
CA HIS A 103 3.90 -10.17 -10.66
C HIS A 103 5.37 -10.12 -11.10
N SER A 104 6.32 -10.09 -10.15
CA SER A 104 7.76 -10.06 -10.43
C SER A 104 8.27 -11.24 -11.28
N THR A 105 7.49 -12.32 -11.40
CA THR A 105 7.82 -13.51 -12.21
C THR A 105 7.14 -13.53 -13.58
N LEU A 106 6.20 -12.61 -13.83
CA LEU A 106 5.38 -12.63 -15.04
C LEU A 106 6.09 -11.95 -16.22
N PRO A 107 6.02 -12.55 -17.43
CA PRO A 107 6.47 -11.88 -18.64
C PRO A 107 5.52 -10.74 -19.03
N VAL A 108 5.96 -9.89 -19.96
CA VAL A 108 5.14 -8.80 -20.51
C VAL A 108 3.80 -9.32 -21.05
N GLY A 109 2.74 -8.53 -20.85
CA GLY A 109 1.39 -8.84 -21.34
C GLY A 109 0.65 -9.92 -20.53
N ARG A 110 1.19 -10.36 -19.38
CA ARG A 110 0.50 -11.27 -18.45
C ARG A 110 0.06 -10.53 -17.19
N GLY A 111 -1.23 -10.65 -16.89
CA GLY A 111 -1.83 -10.17 -15.64
C GLY A 111 -2.13 -11.30 -14.66
N TYR A 112 -2.47 -10.92 -13.45
CA TYR A 112 -2.96 -11.81 -12.39
C TYR A 112 -4.08 -11.09 -11.64
N THR A 113 -4.83 -11.84 -10.84
CA THR A 113 -5.81 -11.29 -9.92
C THR A 113 -5.83 -12.11 -8.64
N THR A 114 -6.07 -11.46 -7.52
CA THR A 114 -6.34 -12.13 -6.25
C THR A 114 -7.72 -12.79 -6.32
N LEU A 115 -7.82 -14.05 -5.89
CA LEU A 115 -9.08 -14.81 -5.88
C LEU A 115 -9.69 -14.92 -4.48
N GLU A 116 -8.86 -14.98 -3.43
CA GLU A 116 -9.27 -15.13 -2.03
C GLU A 116 -8.60 -14.07 -1.14
N PHE A 117 -9.21 -13.78 0.01
CA PHE A 117 -8.75 -12.75 0.96
C PHE A 117 -8.90 -13.20 2.42
#